data_AF-J3MP64-F1
#
_entry.id   AF-J3MP64-F1
#
_cell.length_a   1.000
_cell.length_b   1.000
_cell.length_c   1.000
_cell.angle_alpha   90.00
_cell.angle_beta   90.00
_cell.angle_gamma   90.00
#
_symmetry.space_group_name_H-M   'P 1'
#
loop_
_entity.id
_entity.type
_entity.pdbx_description
1 polymer ?
#
loop_
_entity_poly.entity_id
_entity_poly.type
_entity_poly.pdbx_seq_one_letter_code
_entity_poly.pdbx_strand_id
1 'polypeptide(L)'
;MVEANNAKNWRTVPPPCVGYVWRYMAWGQYTRDVAGVTDQIAAYASQVPAGDDGLDAWVFDVDDTSLSNLFYYQAKQFGAYDPVAFKNWASKAICPGVPGMAQLFQTLKGRGFRVFILSGRDEQTLGSSTATNLVAAGFAGYDRLIMRRAEYRGVSSVVFKSAMRRQLVEEEGYRIRGNVGDQWSDLQGDFLGDRVFKVPNPMYFVP
;
A
#
# COMPACT_ATOMS: atom_id res chain seq x y z
N MET A 1 4.20 1.08 19.26
CA MET A 1 4.01 -0.38 19.44
C MET A 1 3.56 -1.06 18.15
N VAL A 2 2.44 -0.65 17.53
CA VAL A 2 1.96 -1.25 16.27
C VAL A 2 2.92 -0.97 15.09
N GLU A 3 3.34 0.29 14.91
CA GLU A 3 4.23 0.67 13.80
C GLU A 3 5.59 -0.03 13.84
N ALA A 4 6.17 -0.16 15.04
CA ALA A 4 7.43 -0.87 15.27
C ALA A 4 7.29 -2.40 15.24
N ASN A 5 6.12 -2.94 14.91
CA ASN A 5 5.81 -4.37 14.88
C ASN A 5 5.93 -5.10 16.24
N ASN A 6 5.90 -4.37 17.36
CA ASN A 6 5.95 -4.96 18.70
C ASN A 6 4.58 -5.47 19.17
N ALA A 7 3.49 -4.91 18.64
CA ALA A 7 2.14 -5.38 18.87
C ALA A 7 1.57 -5.96 17.57
N LYS A 8 1.35 -7.27 17.52
CA LYS A 8 0.92 -8.02 16.33
C LYS A 8 -0.44 -8.69 16.56
N ASN A 9 -1.10 -9.09 15.48
CA ASN A 9 -2.32 -9.93 15.50
C ASN A 9 -3.49 -9.34 16.33
N TRP A 10 -3.54 -8.01 16.47
CA TRP A 10 -4.65 -7.35 17.13
C TRP A 10 -5.84 -7.23 16.17
N ARG A 11 -7.06 -7.41 16.68
CA ARG A 11 -8.28 -7.49 15.86
C ARG A 11 -9.00 -6.17 15.67
N THR A 12 -8.85 -5.27 16.65
CA THR A 12 -9.55 -3.99 16.76
C THR A 12 -8.66 -2.99 17.47
N VAL A 13 -8.80 -1.70 17.14
CA VAL A 13 -8.21 -0.65 17.97
C VAL A 13 -8.79 -0.76 19.39
N PRO A 14 -7.96 -0.78 20.45
CA PRO A 14 -8.47 -0.81 21.82
C PRO A 14 -9.44 0.34 22.07
N PRO A 15 -10.60 0.13 22.73
CA PRO A 15 -11.60 1.19 22.92
C PRO A 15 -11.04 2.50 23.50
N PRO A 16 -10.12 2.50 24.49
CA PRO A 16 -9.51 3.73 25.00
C PRO A 16 -8.68 4.50 23.96
N CYS A 17 -8.21 3.84 22.90
CA CYS A 17 -7.36 4.39 21.85
C CYS A 17 -8.15 4.93 20.64
N VAL A 18 -9.45 4.67 20.52
CA VAL A 18 -10.28 5.10 19.38
C VAL A 18 -10.20 6.62 19.17
N GLY A 19 -10.32 7.39 20.25
CA GLY A 19 -10.22 8.87 20.18
C GLY A 19 -8.82 9.35 19.77
N TYR A 20 -7.76 8.63 20.16
CA TYR A 20 -6.40 8.92 19.72
C TYR A 20 -6.23 8.66 18.22
N VAL A 21 -6.64 7.47 17.73
CA VAL A 21 -6.53 7.09 16.32
C VAL A 21 -7.31 8.07 15.45
N TRP A 22 -8.50 8.46 15.87
CA TRP A 22 -9.31 9.46 15.15
C TRP A 22 -8.56 10.79 15.00
N ARG A 23 -7.99 11.32 16.09
CA ARG A 23 -7.21 12.58 16.06
C ARG A 23 -5.97 12.45 15.20
N TYR A 24 -5.22 11.36 15.34
CA TYR A 24 -4.01 11.11 14.56
C TYR A 24 -4.28 11.12 13.05
N MET A 25 -5.31 10.40 12.62
CA MET A 25 -5.67 10.28 11.19
C MET A 25 -6.26 11.58 10.61
N ALA A 26 -7.03 12.34 11.40
CA ALA A 26 -7.78 13.50 10.88
C ALA A 26 -7.12 14.87 11.11
N TRP A 27 -6.19 15.01 12.07
CA TRP A 27 -5.66 16.32 12.51
C TRP A 27 -4.19 16.54 12.15
N GLY A 28 -3.79 16.03 10.98
CA GLY A 28 -2.53 16.39 10.31
C GLY A 28 -1.28 15.64 10.75
N GLN A 29 -1.26 14.97 11.91
CA GLN A 29 -0.08 14.18 12.31
C GLN A 29 0.19 13.04 11.32
N TYR A 30 -0.84 12.28 10.93
CA TYR A 30 -0.72 11.26 9.88
C TYR A 30 -0.12 11.83 8.59
N THR A 31 -0.59 13.00 8.14
CA THR A 31 -0.07 13.66 6.93
C THR A 31 1.41 14.01 7.05
N ARG A 32 1.86 14.50 8.22
CA ARG A 32 3.28 14.79 8.48
C ARG A 32 4.13 13.53 8.47
N ASP A 33 3.63 12.45 9.06
CA ASP A 33 4.36 11.19 9.14
C ASP A 33 4.47 10.53 7.74
N VAL A 34 3.40 10.59 6.94
CA VAL A 34 3.44 10.18 5.52
C VAL A 34 4.42 11.05 4.73
N ALA A 35 4.42 12.36 4.93
CA ALA A 35 5.38 13.26 4.28
C ALA A 35 6.83 12.90 4.61
N GLY A 36 7.12 12.58 5.88
CA GLY A 36 8.44 12.12 6.30
C GLY A 36 8.87 10.82 5.60
N VAL A 37 7.94 9.89 5.37
CA VAL A 37 8.22 8.66 4.61
C VAL A 37 8.47 8.98 3.13
N THR A 38 7.63 9.81 2.51
CA THR A 38 7.80 10.16 1.08
C THR A 38 9.08 10.94 0.82
N ASP A 39 9.48 11.81 1.74
CA ASP A 39 10.75 12.55 1.66
C ASP A 39 11.95 11.61 1.73
N GLN A 40 11.91 10.61 2.62
CA GLN A 40 12.96 9.59 2.70
C GLN A 40 13.03 8.74 1.43
N ILE A 41 11.88 8.38 0.85
CA ILE A 41 11.84 7.65 -0.41
C ILE A 41 12.43 8.50 -1.54
N ALA A 42 12.02 9.76 -1.68
CA ALA A 42 12.52 10.66 -2.70
C ALA A 42 14.03 10.90 -2.58
N ALA A 43 14.52 11.07 -1.35
CA ALA A 43 15.95 11.21 -1.07
C ALA A 43 16.72 9.93 -1.45
N TYR A 44 16.22 8.75 -1.10
CA TYR A 44 16.83 7.49 -1.49
C TYR A 44 16.81 7.27 -3.00
N ALA A 45 15.67 7.51 -3.67
CA ALA A 45 15.54 7.39 -5.12
C ALA A 45 16.44 8.39 -5.88
N SER A 46 16.84 9.50 -5.26
CA SER A 46 17.81 10.43 -5.85
C SER A 46 19.24 9.88 -5.89
N GLN A 47 19.58 8.93 -5.02
CA GLN A 47 20.89 8.29 -4.93
C GLN A 47 20.98 7.03 -5.80
N VAL A 48 19.85 6.55 -6.29
CA VAL A 48 19.71 5.32 -7.07
C VAL A 48 19.08 5.68 -8.40
N PRO A 49 19.85 5.97 -9.46
CA PRO A 49 19.28 6.26 -10.77
C PRO A 49 18.65 4.99 -11.37
N ALA A 50 17.54 5.17 -12.10
CA ALA A 50 17.01 4.11 -12.97
C ALA A 50 17.96 3.92 -14.16
N GLY A 51 18.27 2.66 -14.48
CA GLY A 51 19.05 2.31 -15.67
C GLY A 51 18.25 2.43 -16.96
N ASP A 52 18.97 2.50 -18.08
CA ASP A 52 18.39 2.70 -19.41
C ASP A 52 17.64 1.46 -19.95
N ASP A 53 17.81 0.29 -19.32
CA ASP A 53 17.13 -0.95 -19.70
C ASP A 53 15.65 -0.99 -19.28
N GLY A 54 15.21 -0.02 -18.47
CA GLY A 54 13.83 0.08 -18.00
C GLY A 54 13.41 -1.03 -17.03
N LEU A 55 14.36 -1.71 -16.38
CA LEU A 55 14.12 -2.82 -15.45
C LEU A 55 14.16 -2.39 -13.96
N ASP A 56 14.46 -1.13 -13.64
CA ASP A 56 14.40 -0.63 -12.27
C ASP A 56 12.97 -0.27 -11.86
N ALA A 57 12.49 -0.89 -10.80
CA ALA A 57 11.08 -0.87 -10.43
C ALA A 57 10.84 -0.50 -8.96
N TRP A 58 9.66 0.06 -8.71
CA TRP A 58 9.10 0.28 -7.38
C TRP A 58 7.79 -0.49 -7.23
N VAL A 59 7.53 -1.00 -6.02
CA VAL A 59 6.28 -1.65 -5.67
C VAL A 59 5.53 -0.82 -4.65
N PHE A 60 4.25 -0.54 -4.92
CA PHE A 60 3.36 0.20 -4.04
C PHE A 60 2.19 -0.69 -3.63
N ASP A 61 1.88 -0.75 -2.34
CA ASP A 61 0.59 -1.26 -1.88
C ASP A 61 -0.57 -0.28 -2.20
N VAL A 62 -1.81 -0.77 -2.15
CA VAL A 62 -3.02 0.02 -2.38
C VAL A 62 -3.64 0.54 -1.08
N ASP A 63 -4.01 -0.33 -0.15
CA ASP A 63 -4.95 0.00 0.92
C ASP A 63 -4.25 0.77 2.04
N ASP A 64 -4.62 2.04 2.23
CA ASP A 64 -3.99 3.01 3.14
C ASP A 64 -2.50 3.30 2.88
N THR A 65 -2.01 2.83 1.72
CA THR A 65 -0.75 3.25 1.10
C THR A 65 -1.02 4.21 -0.06
N SER A 66 -1.77 3.78 -1.07
CA SER A 66 -2.11 4.61 -2.25
C SER A 66 -3.52 5.20 -2.15
N LEU A 67 -4.48 4.41 -1.65
CA LEU A 67 -5.90 4.76 -1.49
C LEU A 67 -6.30 4.61 -0.02
N SER A 68 -6.86 5.65 0.58
CA SER A 68 -7.27 5.59 1.98
C SER A 68 -8.63 4.92 2.18
N ASN A 69 -8.72 4.06 3.19
CA ASN A 69 -9.96 3.48 3.69
C ASN A 69 -10.42 4.13 5.01
N LEU A 70 -9.90 5.31 5.34
CA LEU A 70 -10.22 6.03 6.58
C LEU A 70 -11.72 6.13 6.84
N PHE A 71 -12.52 6.48 5.83
CA PHE A 71 -13.97 6.62 6.01
C PHE A 71 -14.68 5.30 6.35
N TYR A 72 -14.23 4.17 5.78
CA TYR A 72 -14.75 2.85 6.14
C TYR A 72 -14.43 2.52 7.60
N TYR A 73 -13.20 2.72 8.04
CA TYR A 73 -12.81 2.43 9.42
C TYR A 73 -13.40 3.41 10.43
N GLN A 74 -13.53 4.70 10.10
CA GLN A 74 -14.18 5.70 10.96
C GLN A 74 -15.66 5.35 11.21
N ALA A 75 -16.40 4.95 10.17
CA ALA A 75 -17.81 4.54 10.32
C ALA A 75 -17.98 3.35 11.26
N LYS A 76 -16.91 2.54 11.44
CA LYS A 76 -16.88 1.37 12.32
C LYS A 76 -16.12 1.62 13.63
N GLN A 77 -15.79 2.88 13.95
CA GLN A 77 -14.99 3.25 15.12
C GLN A 77 -13.65 2.47 15.23
N PHE A 78 -13.01 2.19 14.08
CA PHE A 78 -11.80 1.36 13.98
C PHE A 78 -11.95 -0.05 14.57
N GLY A 79 -13.17 -0.59 14.48
CA GLY A 79 -13.52 -1.95 14.86
C GLY A 79 -13.05 -3.01 13.86
N ALA A 80 -13.49 -4.25 14.08
CA ALA A 80 -12.97 -5.41 13.34
C ALA A 80 -13.26 -5.32 11.84
N TYR A 81 -12.33 -5.83 11.04
CA TYR A 81 -12.51 -5.96 9.60
C TYR A 81 -13.74 -6.85 9.29
N ASP A 82 -14.57 -6.39 8.34
CA ASP A 82 -15.71 -7.13 7.81
C ASP A 82 -15.54 -7.21 6.29
N PRO A 83 -15.32 -8.40 5.72
CA PRO A 83 -15.06 -8.55 4.30
C PRO A 83 -16.24 -8.16 3.42
N VAL A 84 -17.48 -8.36 3.88
CA VAL A 84 -18.69 -8.01 3.10
C VAL A 84 -18.88 -6.50 3.10
N ALA A 85 -18.78 -5.87 4.28
CA ALA A 85 -18.89 -4.42 4.38
C ALA A 85 -17.76 -3.70 3.64
N PHE A 86 -16.52 -4.21 3.73
CA PHE A 86 -15.39 -3.64 3.00
C PHE A 86 -15.56 -3.79 1.48
N LYS A 87 -15.99 -4.95 1.00
CA LYS A 87 -16.30 -5.14 -0.43
C LYS A 87 -17.34 -4.12 -0.90
N ASN A 88 -18.44 -3.96 -0.16
CA ASN A 88 -19.47 -2.97 -0.49
C ASN A 88 -18.95 -1.53 -0.48
N TRP A 89 -18.03 -1.20 0.43
CA TRP A 89 -17.34 0.10 0.46
C TRP A 89 -16.44 0.29 -0.77
N ALA A 90 -15.52 -0.65 -1.01
CA ALA A 90 -14.53 -0.56 -2.08
C ALA A 90 -15.16 -0.64 -3.49
N SER A 91 -16.29 -1.32 -3.64
CA SER A 91 -17.07 -1.34 -4.89
C SER A 91 -17.67 0.01 -5.26
N LYS A 92 -17.81 0.97 -4.32
CA LYS A 92 -18.35 2.31 -4.63
C LYS A 92 -17.41 3.16 -5.47
N ALA A 93 -16.13 2.78 -5.60
CA ALA A 93 -15.13 3.54 -6.36
C ALA A 93 -15.00 5.02 -5.92
N ILE A 94 -14.99 5.26 -4.60
CA ILE A 94 -14.85 6.60 -3.99
C ILE A 94 -13.76 6.63 -2.91
N CYS A 95 -12.78 5.73 -2.98
CA CYS A 95 -11.66 5.71 -2.03
C CYS A 95 -10.75 6.92 -2.32
N PRO A 96 -10.55 7.86 -1.37
CA PRO A 96 -9.65 8.98 -1.59
C PRO A 96 -8.20 8.52 -1.80
N GLY A 97 -7.43 9.24 -2.60
CA GLY A 97 -5.99 9.03 -2.69
C GLY A 97 -5.25 9.50 -1.44
N VAL A 98 -4.08 8.92 -1.16
CA VAL A 98 -3.11 9.45 -0.18
C VAL A 98 -2.21 10.47 -0.90
N PRO A 99 -2.39 11.80 -0.69
CA PRO A 99 -1.81 12.80 -1.60
C PRO A 99 -0.27 12.79 -1.70
N GLY A 100 0.43 12.60 -0.57
CA GLY A 100 1.90 12.53 -0.57
C GLY A 100 2.43 11.34 -1.38
N MET A 101 1.71 10.21 -1.35
CA MET A 101 2.08 9.02 -2.11
C MET A 101 1.83 9.17 -3.61
N ALA A 102 0.77 9.90 -4.00
CA ALA A 102 0.53 10.24 -5.40
C ALA A 102 1.63 11.16 -5.97
N GLN A 103 2.09 12.15 -5.18
CA GLN A 103 3.21 13.03 -5.58
C GLN A 103 4.52 12.24 -5.71
N LEU A 104 4.77 11.34 -4.77
CA LEU A 104 5.93 10.44 -4.83
C LEU A 104 5.87 9.54 -6.07
N PHE A 105 4.72 8.95 -6.35
CA PHE A 105 4.51 8.12 -7.54
C PHE A 105 4.90 8.87 -8.83
N GLN A 106 4.41 10.10 -9.00
CA GLN A 106 4.76 10.93 -10.16
C GLN A 106 6.26 11.25 -10.21
N THR A 107 6.87 11.51 -9.04
CA THR A 107 8.32 11.74 -8.93
C THR A 107 9.13 10.52 -9.39
N LEU A 108 8.72 9.31 -9.00
CA LEU A 108 9.40 8.08 -9.40
C LEU A 108 9.21 7.79 -10.90
N LYS A 109 8.00 7.95 -11.43
CA LYS A 109 7.74 7.81 -12.87
C LYS A 109 8.55 8.81 -13.70
N GLY A 110 8.61 10.08 -13.27
CA GLY A 110 9.40 11.12 -13.92
C GLY A 110 10.91 10.86 -13.89
N ARG A 111 11.39 10.02 -12.98
CA ARG A 111 12.77 9.54 -12.89
C ARG A 111 13.05 8.29 -13.72
N GLY A 112 12.08 7.79 -14.49
CA GLY A 112 12.24 6.64 -15.37
C GLY A 112 12.00 5.29 -14.69
N PHE A 113 11.60 5.25 -13.42
CA PHE A 113 11.28 4.00 -12.76
C PHE A 113 9.98 3.39 -13.30
N ARG A 114 9.95 2.06 -13.35
CA ARG A 114 8.72 1.28 -13.42
C ARG A 114 8.03 1.30 -12.07
N VAL A 115 6.70 1.35 -12.07
CA VAL A 115 5.93 1.29 -10.83
C VAL A 115 4.83 0.24 -10.94
N PHE A 116 4.91 -0.76 -10.07
CA PHE A 116 3.93 -1.82 -9.92
C PHE A 116 3.06 -1.53 -8.70
N ILE A 117 1.74 -1.64 -8.89
CA ILE A 117 0.78 -1.55 -7.79
C ILE A 117 0.40 -2.98 -7.39
N LEU A 118 0.63 -3.38 -6.15
CA LEU A 118 0.42 -4.74 -5.66
C LEU A 118 -0.56 -4.76 -4.48
N SER A 119 -1.77 -5.26 -4.72
CA SER A 119 -2.86 -5.23 -3.74
C SER A 119 -3.30 -6.61 -3.29
N GLY A 120 -3.68 -6.72 -2.01
CA GLY A 120 -4.37 -7.90 -1.47
C GLY A 120 -5.84 -8.02 -1.87
N ARG A 121 -6.44 -6.98 -2.48
CA ARG A 121 -7.83 -6.97 -2.95
C ARG A 121 -8.07 -8.03 -4.02
N ASP A 122 -9.26 -8.61 -4.02
CA ASP A 122 -9.68 -9.60 -5.03
C ASP A 122 -9.89 -8.94 -6.40
N GLU A 123 -9.15 -9.42 -7.41
CA GLU A 123 -9.14 -8.87 -8.77
C GLU A 123 -10.53 -8.92 -9.41
N GLN A 124 -11.19 -10.08 -9.30
CA GLN A 124 -12.47 -10.34 -9.95
C GLN A 124 -13.57 -9.39 -9.47
N THR A 125 -13.57 -9.05 -8.17
CA THR A 125 -14.67 -8.31 -7.55
C THR A 125 -14.36 -6.83 -7.33
N LEU A 126 -13.09 -6.44 -7.21
CA LEU A 126 -12.68 -5.07 -6.90
C LEU A 126 -11.72 -4.46 -7.93
N GLY A 127 -11.37 -5.16 -9.01
CA GLY A 127 -10.40 -4.69 -9.99
C GLY A 127 -10.80 -3.35 -10.63
N SER A 128 -12.01 -3.29 -11.18
CA SER A 128 -12.51 -2.09 -11.87
C SER A 128 -12.62 -0.87 -10.94
N SER A 129 -13.16 -1.04 -9.73
CA SER A 129 -13.31 0.06 -8.77
C SER A 129 -11.96 0.52 -8.21
N THR A 130 -11.00 -0.40 -8.03
CA THR A 130 -9.65 -0.07 -7.57
C THR A 130 -8.89 0.72 -8.63
N ALA A 131 -8.90 0.28 -9.89
CA ALA A 131 -8.29 1.00 -11.00
C ALA A 131 -8.88 2.42 -11.18
N THR A 132 -10.21 2.54 -11.08
CA THR A 132 -10.91 3.84 -11.15
C THR A 132 -10.42 4.80 -10.08
N ASN A 133 -10.36 4.35 -8.83
CA ASN A 133 -9.84 5.15 -7.72
C ASN A 133 -8.37 5.54 -7.90
N LEU A 134 -7.51 4.61 -8.33
CA LEU A 134 -6.08 4.87 -8.54
C LEU A 134 -5.87 5.99 -9.57
N VAL A 135 -6.57 5.92 -10.70
CA VAL A 135 -6.52 6.98 -11.73
C VAL A 135 -7.00 8.31 -11.15
N ALA A 136 -8.15 8.33 -10.48
CA ALA A 136 -8.69 9.54 -9.86
C ALA A 136 -7.77 10.13 -8.77
N ALA A 137 -7.02 9.28 -8.08
CA ALA A 137 -6.07 9.64 -7.02
C ALA A 137 -4.70 10.11 -7.55
N GLY A 138 -4.48 10.13 -8.86
CA GLY A 138 -3.22 10.59 -9.46
C GLY A 138 -2.16 9.51 -9.65
N PHE A 139 -2.54 8.23 -9.59
CA PHE A 139 -1.66 7.09 -9.90
C PHE A 139 -1.80 6.62 -11.37
N ALA A 140 -2.32 7.46 -12.25
CA ALA A 140 -2.40 7.12 -13.67
C ALA A 140 -0.99 6.87 -14.26
N GLY A 141 -0.87 5.82 -15.09
CA GLY A 141 0.41 5.46 -15.73
C GLY A 141 1.28 4.48 -14.95
N TYR A 142 0.75 3.80 -13.92
CA TYR A 142 1.42 2.63 -13.34
C TYR A 142 1.64 1.56 -14.42
N ASP A 143 2.70 0.76 -14.28
CA ASP A 143 3.07 -0.23 -15.30
C ASP A 143 2.17 -1.46 -15.24
N ARG A 144 1.79 -1.91 -14.04
CA ARG A 144 0.77 -2.96 -13.85
C ARG A 144 0.13 -2.90 -12.46
N LEU A 145 -1.17 -3.11 -12.42
CA LEU A 145 -1.94 -3.38 -11.21
C LEU A 145 -2.03 -4.91 -11.03
N ILE A 146 -1.41 -5.41 -9.97
CA ILE A 146 -1.36 -6.83 -9.59
C ILE A 146 -2.28 -7.01 -8.39
N MET A 147 -3.32 -7.82 -8.55
CA MET A 147 -4.35 -8.06 -7.53
C MET A 147 -4.48 -9.55 -7.23
N ARG A 148 -5.14 -9.86 -6.12
CA ARG A 148 -5.31 -11.25 -5.68
C ARG A 148 -6.30 -11.97 -6.59
N ARG A 149 -5.81 -13.02 -7.24
CA ARG A 149 -6.62 -13.92 -8.08
C ARG A 149 -7.25 -15.05 -7.28
N ALA A 150 -8.16 -15.78 -7.92
CA ALA A 150 -8.93 -16.86 -7.30
C ALA A 150 -8.03 -17.94 -6.68
N GLU A 151 -6.92 -18.28 -7.33
CA GLU A 151 -5.92 -19.25 -6.88
C GLU A 151 -5.17 -18.84 -5.61
N TYR A 152 -5.13 -17.54 -5.29
CA TYR A 152 -4.49 -17.01 -4.09
C TYR A 152 -5.50 -16.66 -2.98
N ARG A 153 -6.77 -17.04 -3.11
CA ARG A 153 -7.76 -16.86 -2.04
C ARG A 153 -7.40 -17.75 -0.85
N GLY A 154 -7.44 -17.19 0.35
CA GLY A 154 -7.05 -17.88 1.59
C GLY A 154 -5.53 -17.95 1.84
N VAL A 155 -4.70 -17.59 0.85
CA VAL A 155 -3.25 -17.47 1.02
C VAL A 155 -2.92 -16.18 1.78
N SER A 156 -1.99 -16.22 2.73
CA SER A 156 -1.59 -15.02 3.48
C SER A 156 -1.08 -13.90 2.57
N SER A 157 -1.19 -12.65 3.03
CA SER A 157 -0.71 -11.49 2.28
C SER A 157 0.79 -11.57 2.03
N VAL A 158 1.59 -12.01 3.02
CA VAL A 158 3.03 -12.19 2.88
C VAL A 158 3.38 -13.18 1.76
N VAL A 159 2.73 -14.35 1.74
CA VAL A 159 3.04 -15.40 0.75
C VAL A 159 2.62 -14.97 -0.66
N PHE A 160 1.40 -14.43 -0.80
CA PHE A 160 0.91 -13.93 -2.09
C PHE A 160 1.81 -12.80 -2.62
N LYS A 161 2.10 -11.78 -1.81
CA LYS A 161 2.91 -10.64 -2.26
C LYS A 161 4.37 -11.04 -2.55
N SER A 162 4.94 -11.97 -1.79
CA SER A 162 6.26 -12.53 -2.09
C SER A 162 6.28 -13.26 -3.43
N ALA A 163 5.23 -14.04 -3.76
CA ALA A 163 5.13 -14.72 -5.04
C ALA A 163 5.03 -13.74 -6.22
N MET A 164 4.24 -12.67 -6.08
CA MET A 164 4.13 -11.64 -7.13
C MET A 164 5.43 -10.86 -7.32
N ARG A 165 6.16 -10.54 -6.24
CA ARG A 165 7.48 -9.92 -6.34
C ARG A 165 8.53 -10.86 -6.92
N ARG A 166 8.48 -12.15 -6.59
CA ARG A 166 9.33 -13.17 -7.21
C ARG A 166 9.15 -13.20 -8.72
N GLN A 167 7.90 -13.23 -9.19
CA GLN A 167 7.60 -13.20 -10.61
C GLN A 167 8.21 -11.97 -11.31
N LEU A 168 8.05 -10.78 -10.70
CA LEU A 168 8.68 -9.55 -11.20
C LEU A 168 10.20 -9.68 -11.36
N VAL A 169 10.87 -10.28 -10.37
CA VAL A 169 12.34 -10.35 -10.33
C VAL A 169 12.88 -11.48 -11.19
N GLU A 170 12.41 -12.71 -10.98
CA GLU A 170 13.00 -13.91 -11.56
C GLU A 170 12.48 -14.20 -12.97
N GLU A 171 11.19 -13.97 -13.23
CA GLU A 171 10.58 -14.29 -14.52
C GLU A 171 10.65 -13.09 -15.48
N GLU A 172 10.48 -11.87 -14.94
CA GLU A 172 10.40 -10.65 -15.75
C GLU A 172 11.70 -9.81 -15.71
N GLY A 173 12.65 -10.13 -14.83
CA GLY A 173 13.97 -9.50 -14.78
C GLY A 173 14.02 -8.12 -14.13
N TYR A 174 12.96 -7.68 -13.44
CA TYR A 174 12.94 -6.39 -12.77
C TYR A 174 13.85 -6.37 -11.54
N ARG A 175 14.48 -5.22 -11.29
CA ARG A 175 15.19 -4.89 -10.05
C ARG A 175 14.29 -4.02 -9.20
N ILE A 176 13.72 -4.58 -8.14
CA ILE A 176 12.89 -3.81 -7.22
C ILE A 176 13.82 -2.92 -6.37
N ARG A 177 13.88 -1.63 -6.69
CA ARG A 177 14.70 -0.64 -5.97
C ARG A 177 14.03 -0.17 -4.69
N GLY A 178 12.71 -0.25 -4.62
CA GLY A 178 12.04 -0.12 -3.34
C GLY A 178 10.59 -0.61 -3.31
N ASN A 179 10.12 -0.87 -2.10
CA ASN A 179 8.79 -1.40 -1.82
C ASN A 179 8.16 -0.61 -0.66
N VAL A 180 6.96 -0.09 -0.89
CA VAL A 180 6.25 0.78 0.06
C VAL A 180 4.87 0.23 0.37
N GLY A 181 4.54 0.18 1.66
CA GLY A 181 3.28 -0.35 2.16
C GLY A 181 3.01 0.08 3.59
N ASP A 182 1.75 0.05 3.98
CA ASP A 182 1.27 0.43 5.31
C ASP A 182 1.24 -0.75 6.28
N GLN A 183 1.42 -1.98 5.78
CA GLN A 183 1.48 -3.18 6.62
C GLN A 183 2.85 -3.84 6.53
N TRP A 184 3.26 -4.46 7.63
CA TRP A 184 4.45 -5.31 7.61
C TRP A 184 4.27 -6.52 6.69
N SER A 185 3.04 -6.97 6.43
CA SER A 185 2.76 -8.02 5.44
C SER A 185 3.18 -7.65 4.01
N ASP A 186 3.32 -6.37 3.71
CA ASP A 186 3.76 -5.87 2.40
C ASP A 186 5.28 -5.85 2.28
N LEU A 187 5.94 -5.72 3.44
CA LEU A 187 7.36 -5.42 3.59
C LEU A 187 8.14 -6.58 4.24
N GLN A 188 7.53 -7.77 4.28
CA GLN A 188 8.13 -9.01 4.77
C GLN A 188 7.99 -10.14 3.73
N GLY A 189 8.70 -11.24 4.00
CA GLY A 189 8.84 -12.36 3.07
C GLY A 189 9.99 -12.11 2.09
N ASP A 190 9.84 -12.59 0.87
CA ASP A 190 10.92 -12.63 -0.12
C ASP A 190 10.79 -11.52 -1.17
N PHE A 191 11.87 -11.25 -1.90
CA PHE A 191 11.92 -10.30 -3.03
C PHE A 191 11.42 -8.90 -2.67
N LEU A 192 11.81 -8.40 -1.50
CA LEU A 192 11.38 -7.08 -1.01
C LEU A 192 11.96 -5.90 -1.80
N GLY A 193 13.02 -6.14 -2.55
CA GLY A 193 13.83 -5.11 -3.18
C GLY A 193 14.90 -4.55 -2.25
N ASP A 194 15.64 -3.56 -2.76
CA ASP A 194 16.81 -3.00 -2.08
C ASP A 194 16.46 -2.31 -0.75
N ARG A 195 15.26 -1.70 -0.68
CA ARG A 195 14.80 -1.00 0.52
C ARG A 195 13.28 -1.03 0.67
N VAL A 196 12.83 -1.22 1.91
CA VAL A 196 11.41 -1.17 2.28
C VAL A 196 11.07 0.12 3.03
N PHE A 197 9.85 0.63 2.84
CA PHE A 197 9.37 1.85 3.47
C PHE A 197 7.97 1.63 4.06
N LYS A 198 7.87 1.77 5.38
CA LYS A 198 6.62 1.57 6.13
C LYS A 198 5.84 2.87 6.23
N VAL A 199 4.64 2.89 5.68
CA VAL A 199 3.65 3.97 5.86
C VAL A 199 2.89 3.73 7.18
N PRO A 200 2.58 4.76 7.99
CA PRO A 200 1.84 4.54 9.23
C PRO A 200 0.42 4.04 9.00
N ASN A 201 -0.03 3.06 9.78
CA ASN A 201 -1.45 2.70 9.81
C ASN A 201 -1.86 2.15 11.19
N PRO A 202 -2.49 2.98 12.03
CA PRO A 202 -3.00 2.56 13.33
C PRO A 202 -4.44 2.01 13.30
N MET A 203 -5.09 1.91 12.13
CA MET A 203 -6.51 1.57 12.01
C MET A 203 -6.78 0.07 12.01
N TYR A 204 -5.89 -0.73 11.43
CA TYR A 204 -6.00 -2.18 11.38
C TYR A 204 -4.63 -2.87 11.25
N PHE A 205 -4.65 -4.20 11.38
CA PHE A 205 -3.50 -5.07 11.20
C PHE A 205 -3.81 -6.17 10.18
N VAL A 206 -2.87 -6.41 9.26
CA VAL A 206 -2.89 -7.55 8.34
C VAL A 206 -1.79 -8.53 8.75
N PRO A 207 -2.14 -9.78 9.09
CA PRO A 207 -1.17 -10.82 9.45
C PRO A 207 -0.39 -11.36 8.24
#